data_AF-A0AAU9R2D1-F1
#
_entry.id   AF-A0AAU9R2D1-F1
#
_cell.length_a   1.000
_cell.length_b   1.000
_cell.length_c   1.000
_cell.angle_alpha   90.00
_cell.angle_beta   90.00
_cell.angle_gamma   90.00
#
_symmetry.space_group_name_H-M   'P 1'
#
loop_
_entity.id
_entity.type
_entity.pdbx_description
1 polymer ?
#
loop_
_entity_poly.entity_id
_entity_poly.type
_entity_poly.pdbx_seq_one_letter_code
_entity_poly.pdbx_strand_id
1 'polypeptide(L)'
;MLGLALFAIIYALSLIGTSSLISGLVLLPGSCVGAVISPFAGKLADKRGFKFPLTLGGCLFLLGNCLLLVLQPLLTPVLIVVCHIVIRSGFNLSFANTISNASTLVDRKNMADVNSSFNMLQQFAGSVGVSLATALISLAQKTGQGTLGQRSYQGGRYDFIMFSCLALVTLLAIWQNFRLQEQKNKEN
;
A
#
# COMPACT_ATOMS: atom_id res chain seq x y z
N MET A 1 0.21 -5.71 1.27
CA MET A 1 0.47 -5.68 -0.20
C MET A 1 0.18 -7.04 -0.83
N LEU A 2 0.82 -8.12 -0.37
CA LEU A 2 0.46 -9.48 -0.80
C LEU A 2 -0.98 -9.87 -0.45
N GLY A 3 -1.51 -9.42 0.70
CA GLY A 3 -2.84 -9.84 1.18
C GLY A 3 -4.03 -9.40 0.33
N LEU A 4 -3.96 -8.20 -0.24
CA LEU A 4 -5.01 -7.69 -1.15
C LEU A 4 -4.88 -8.29 -2.55
N ALA A 5 -3.65 -8.54 -3.02
CA ALA A 5 -3.43 -9.30 -4.26
C ALA A 5 -3.91 -10.75 -4.11
N LEU A 6 -3.62 -11.39 -2.97
CA LEU A 6 -4.17 -12.69 -2.59
C LEU A 6 -5.69 -12.66 -2.49
N PHE A 7 -6.28 -11.63 -1.88
CA PHE A 7 -7.73 -11.48 -1.80
C PHE A 7 -8.37 -11.36 -3.20
N ALA A 8 -7.82 -10.54 -4.08
CA ALA A 8 -8.30 -10.42 -5.47
C ALA A 8 -8.13 -11.74 -6.26
N ILE A 9 -7.00 -12.43 -6.09
CA ILE A 9 -6.72 -13.73 -6.72
C ILE A 9 -7.69 -14.81 -6.21
N ILE A 10 -7.88 -14.92 -4.88
CA ILE A 10 -8.79 -15.90 -4.26
C ILE A 10 -10.23 -15.59 -4.61
N TYR A 11 -10.65 -14.32 -4.60
CA TYR A 11 -12.00 -13.91 -5.01
C TYR A 11 -12.28 -14.28 -6.48
N ALA A 12 -11.34 -14.00 -7.39
CA ALA A 12 -11.46 -14.35 -8.80
C ALA A 12 -11.44 -15.87 -9.07
N LEU A 13 -10.68 -16.65 -8.28
CA LEU A 13 -10.63 -18.11 -8.38
C LEU A 13 -11.87 -18.79 -7.78
N SER A 14 -12.36 -18.31 -6.63
CA SER A 14 -13.40 -19.01 -5.85
C SER A 14 -14.83 -18.63 -6.22
N LEU A 15 -15.10 -17.42 -6.74
CA LEU A 15 -16.48 -16.93 -6.96
C LEU A 15 -16.93 -16.89 -8.42
N ILE A 16 -15.99 -16.82 -9.37
CA ILE A 16 -16.32 -16.58 -10.80
C ILE A 16 -15.97 -17.81 -11.68
N GLY A 17 -15.22 -18.79 -11.15
CA GLY A 17 -14.84 -19.99 -11.92
C GLY A 17 -13.94 -19.69 -13.12
N THR A 18 -13.30 -18.52 -13.13
CA THR A 18 -12.44 -18.06 -14.23
C THR A 18 -11.03 -18.63 -14.15
N SER A 19 -10.51 -19.03 -15.32
CA SER A 19 -9.14 -19.52 -15.52
C SER A 19 -8.08 -18.58 -14.94
N SER A 20 -6.99 -19.15 -14.41
CA SER A 20 -5.82 -18.46 -13.82
C SER A 20 -5.25 -17.32 -14.71
N LEU A 21 -5.44 -17.42 -16.03
CA LEU A 21 -5.08 -16.40 -17.03
C LEU A 21 -5.81 -15.06 -16.84
N ILE A 22 -7.11 -15.08 -16.52
CA ILE A 22 -7.92 -13.86 -16.37
C ILE A 22 -7.57 -13.16 -15.05
N SER A 23 -7.31 -13.92 -13.98
CA SER A 23 -6.81 -13.38 -12.71
C SER A 23 -5.43 -12.72 -12.85
N GLY A 24 -4.56 -13.26 -13.71
CA GLY A 24 -3.29 -12.61 -14.09
C GLY A 24 -3.50 -11.30 -14.86
N LEU A 25 -4.48 -11.26 -15.75
CA LEU A 25 -4.87 -10.06 -16.53
C LEU A 25 -5.47 -8.94 -15.67
N VAL A 26 -6.11 -9.25 -14.54
CA VAL A 26 -6.59 -8.25 -13.58
C VAL A 26 -5.45 -7.54 -12.84
N LEU A 27 -4.29 -8.20 -12.68
CA LEU A 27 -3.09 -7.59 -12.09
C LEU A 27 -2.32 -6.69 -13.07
N LEU A 28 -2.46 -6.95 -14.37
CA LEU A 28 -1.80 -6.22 -15.46
C LEU A 28 -2.05 -4.70 -15.45
N PRO A 29 -3.30 -4.18 -15.30
CA PRO A 29 -3.53 -2.73 -15.24
C PRO A 29 -2.82 -2.09 -14.03
N GLY A 30 -2.73 -2.79 -12.89
CA GLY A 30 -1.99 -2.31 -11.73
C GLY A 30 -0.48 -2.15 -11.99
N SER A 31 0.10 -3.06 -12.76
CA SER A 31 1.51 -2.99 -13.20
C SER A 31 1.73 -1.92 -14.27
N CYS A 32 0.82 -1.76 -15.23
CA CYS A 32 0.89 -0.70 -16.24
C CYS A 32 0.84 0.69 -15.61
N VAL A 33 -0.05 0.90 -14.63
CA VAL A 33 -0.12 2.15 -13.86
C VAL A 33 1.19 2.40 -13.11
N GLY A 34 1.77 1.37 -12.48
CA GLY A 34 3.08 1.45 -11.84
C GLY A 34 4.21 1.85 -12.81
N ALA A 35 4.22 1.28 -14.02
CA ALA A 35 5.21 1.58 -15.05
C ALA A 35 5.14 3.02 -15.56
N VAL A 36 3.94 3.61 -15.66
CA VAL A 36 3.76 5.02 -16.07
C VAL A 36 4.10 5.99 -14.94
N ILE A 37 3.81 5.62 -13.68
CA ILE A 37 4.10 6.47 -12.51
C ILE A 37 5.60 6.51 -12.22
N SER A 38 6.34 5.44 -12.49
CA SER A 38 7.78 5.34 -12.19
C SER A 38 8.65 6.47 -12.78
N PRO A 39 8.58 6.82 -14.08
CA PRO A 39 9.36 7.93 -14.64
C PRO A 39 8.89 9.30 -14.13
N PHE A 40 7.61 9.46 -13.78
CA PHE A 40 7.11 10.70 -13.20
C PHE A 40 7.62 10.89 -11.77
N ALA A 41 7.61 9.82 -10.98
CA ALA A 41 8.14 9.77 -9.62
C ALA A 41 9.63 10.16 -9.59
N GLY A 42 10.45 9.59 -10.47
CA GLY A 42 11.87 9.92 -10.59
C GLY A 42 12.08 11.39 -10.96
N LYS A 43 11.43 11.88 -12.02
CA LYS A 43 11.53 13.31 -12.41
C LYS A 43 11.09 14.27 -11.31
N LEU A 44 10.11 13.88 -10.50
CA LEU A 44 9.60 14.68 -9.41
C LEU A 44 10.59 14.74 -8.24
N ALA A 45 11.24 13.62 -7.93
CA ALA A 45 12.33 13.56 -6.96
C ALA A 45 13.55 14.39 -7.41
N ASP A 46 13.94 14.29 -8.68
CA ASP A 46 15.07 15.04 -9.24
C ASP A 46 14.84 16.56 -9.17
N LYS A 47 13.60 17.03 -9.37
CA LYS A 47 13.27 18.47 -9.38
C LYS A 47 12.96 19.06 -8.01
N ARG A 48 12.32 18.31 -7.10
CA ARG A 48 11.78 18.83 -5.83
C ARG A 48 12.35 18.13 -4.59
N GLY A 49 13.33 17.24 -4.78
CA GLY A 49 13.86 16.37 -3.73
C GLY A 49 12.89 15.25 -3.36
N PHE A 50 13.38 14.23 -2.66
CA PHE A 50 12.60 13.06 -2.26
C PHE A 50 11.44 13.38 -1.29
N LYS A 51 11.49 14.51 -0.57
CA LYS A 51 10.44 14.92 0.39
C LYS A 51 9.06 15.01 -0.24
N PHE A 52 8.97 15.68 -1.38
CA PHE A 52 7.70 15.89 -2.05
C PHE A 52 7.01 14.60 -2.53
N PRO A 53 7.66 13.70 -3.30
CA PRO A 53 7.05 12.45 -3.73
C PRO A 53 6.73 11.50 -2.55
N LEU A 54 7.56 11.47 -1.50
CA LEU A 54 7.28 10.64 -0.30
C LEU A 54 5.99 11.09 0.38
N THR A 55 5.86 12.39 0.67
CA THR A 55 4.66 12.95 1.32
C THR A 55 3.43 12.81 0.43
N LEU A 56 3.55 13.08 -0.88
CA LEU A 56 2.44 12.93 -1.82
C LEU A 56 1.93 11.48 -1.87
N GLY A 57 2.85 10.51 -1.96
CA GLY A 57 2.49 9.09 -1.97
C GLY A 57 1.83 8.66 -0.67
N GLY A 58 2.32 9.14 0.48
CA GLY A 58 1.73 8.86 1.79
C GLY A 58 0.33 9.45 1.92
N CYS A 59 0.11 10.66 1.43
CA CYS A 59 -1.21 11.30 1.43
C CYS A 59 -2.18 10.56 0.52
N LEU A 60 -1.77 10.14 -0.68
CA LEU A 60 -2.60 9.32 -1.58
C LEU A 60 -2.94 7.97 -0.96
N PHE A 61 -1.97 7.33 -0.28
CA PHE A 61 -2.18 6.07 0.41
C PHE A 61 -3.20 6.21 1.55
N LEU A 62 -3.08 7.25 2.38
CA LEU A 62 -4.05 7.54 3.43
C LEU A 62 -5.43 7.87 2.85
N LEU A 63 -5.49 8.76 1.87
CA LEU A 63 -6.74 9.21 1.25
C LEU A 63 -7.50 8.05 0.63
N GLY A 64 -6.82 7.15 -0.07
CA GLY A 64 -7.46 5.96 -0.65
C GLY A 64 -8.04 5.03 0.42
N ASN A 65 -7.35 4.83 1.55
CA ASN A 65 -7.87 4.03 2.66
C ASN A 65 -9.06 4.71 3.37
N CYS A 66 -8.98 6.02 3.61
CA CYS A 66 -10.10 6.79 4.17
C CYS A 66 -11.31 6.78 3.24
N LEU A 67 -11.10 6.87 1.92
CA LEU A 67 -12.17 6.83 0.94
C LEU A 67 -12.89 5.47 0.95
N LEU A 68 -12.14 4.36 1.04
CA LEU A 68 -12.73 3.03 1.23
C LEU A 68 -13.51 2.89 2.53
N LEU A 69 -13.03 3.51 3.61
CA LEU A 69 -13.72 3.48 4.90
C LEU A 69 -15.04 4.26 4.88
N VAL A 70 -15.07 5.42 4.22
CA VAL A 70 -16.26 6.29 4.15
C VAL A 70 -17.26 5.80 3.12
N LEU A 71 -16.79 5.38 1.93
CA LEU A 71 -17.64 4.88 0.85
C LEU A 71 -18.03 3.41 1.02
N GLN A 72 -17.63 2.77 2.13
CA GLN A 72 -17.96 1.39 2.44
C GLN A 72 -19.43 1.00 2.15
N PRO A 73 -20.45 1.76 2.59
CA PRO A 73 -21.85 1.41 2.35
C PRO A 73 -22.30 1.52 0.89
N LEU A 74 -21.51 2.18 0.03
CA LEU A 74 -21.78 2.41 -1.39
C LEU A 74 -20.80 1.65 -2.30
N LEU A 75 -19.98 0.73 -1.74
CA LEU A 75 -18.94 0.03 -2.49
C LEU A 75 -19.53 -0.87 -3.56
N THR A 76 -19.33 -0.49 -4.82
CA THR A 76 -19.42 -1.39 -5.96
C THR A 76 -18.06 -2.02 -6.23
N PRO A 77 -17.99 -3.20 -6.89
CA PRO A 77 -16.72 -3.81 -7.28
C PRO A 77 -15.81 -2.85 -8.06
N VAL A 78 -16.39 -2.01 -8.93
CA VAL A 78 -15.67 -1.00 -9.70
C VAL A 78 -15.04 0.06 -8.80
N LEU A 79 -15.78 0.55 -7.80
CA LEU A 79 -15.29 1.57 -6.87
C LEU A 79 -14.14 1.05 -6.00
N ILE A 80 -14.21 -0.22 -5.60
CA ILE A 80 -13.12 -0.91 -4.89
C ILE A 80 -11.86 -0.93 -5.75
N VAL A 81 -11.97 -1.31 -7.03
CA VAL A 81 -10.83 -1.33 -7.96
C VAL A 81 -10.21 0.07 -8.14
N VAL A 82 -11.03 1.10 -8.33
CA VAL A 82 -10.55 2.48 -8.49
C VAL A 82 -9.81 2.94 -7.23
N CYS A 83 -10.38 2.75 -6.05
CA CYS A 83 -9.71 3.10 -4.79
C CYS A 83 -8.42 2.30 -4.62
N HIS A 84 -8.41 1.03 -5.04
CA HIS A 84 -7.21 0.19 -4.99
C HIS A 84 -6.10 0.72 -5.89
N ILE A 85 -6.42 1.22 -7.09
CA ILE A 85 -5.44 1.86 -7.98
C ILE A 85 -4.84 3.09 -7.32
N VAL A 86 -5.64 3.93 -6.65
CA VAL A 86 -5.15 5.11 -5.92
C VAL A 86 -4.19 4.72 -4.79
N ILE A 87 -4.59 3.75 -3.95
CA ILE A 87 -3.76 3.24 -2.85
C ILE A 87 -2.44 2.66 -3.39
N ARG A 88 -2.50 1.85 -4.46
CA ARG A 88 -1.30 1.24 -5.07
C ARG A 88 -0.38 2.27 -5.68
N SER A 89 -0.94 3.30 -6.30
CA SER A 89 -0.17 4.43 -6.85
C SER A 89 0.56 5.20 -5.76
N GLY A 90 -0.13 5.53 -4.66
CA GLY A 90 0.48 6.18 -3.50
C GLY A 90 1.59 5.35 -2.86
N PHE A 91 1.34 4.05 -2.66
CA PHE A 91 2.35 3.12 -2.13
C PHE A 91 3.59 3.03 -3.03
N ASN A 92 3.42 2.84 -4.34
CA ASN A 92 4.55 2.75 -5.27
C ASN A 92 5.37 4.04 -5.27
N LEU A 93 4.69 5.20 -5.27
CA LEU A 93 5.34 6.50 -5.22
C LEU A 93 6.17 6.67 -3.94
N SER A 94 5.62 6.35 -2.76
CA SER A 94 6.37 6.46 -1.50
C SER A 94 7.47 5.41 -1.39
N PHE A 95 7.18 4.14 -1.63
CA PHE A 95 8.11 3.04 -1.37
C PHE A 95 9.33 3.08 -2.28
N ALA A 96 9.14 3.29 -3.58
CA ALA A 96 10.25 3.38 -4.53
C ALA A 96 11.17 4.57 -4.20
N ASN A 97 10.59 5.73 -3.92
CA ASN A 97 11.39 6.91 -3.56
C ASN A 97 12.07 6.77 -2.19
N THR A 98 11.51 6.02 -1.24
CA THR A 98 12.17 5.75 0.05
C THR A 98 13.45 4.93 -0.17
N ILE A 99 13.38 3.89 -1.01
CA ILE A 99 14.56 3.10 -1.38
C ILE A 99 15.59 3.96 -2.11
N SER A 100 15.16 4.80 -3.05
CA SER A 100 16.05 5.71 -3.77
C SER A 100 16.72 6.71 -2.83
N ASN A 101 15.96 7.35 -1.93
CA ASN A 101 16.48 8.26 -0.90
C ASN A 101 17.50 7.55 0.01
N ALA A 102 17.17 6.36 0.52
CA ALA A 102 18.10 5.57 1.34
C ALA A 102 19.38 5.20 0.59
N SER A 103 19.27 4.88 -0.70
CA SER A 103 20.41 4.55 -1.56
C SER A 103 21.36 5.73 -1.78
N THR A 104 20.86 6.98 -1.74
CA THR A 104 21.71 8.17 -1.80
C THR A 104 22.50 8.45 -0.52
N LEU A 105 22.15 7.78 0.59
CA LEU A 105 22.79 7.96 1.90
C LEU A 105 23.88 6.92 2.18
N VAL A 106 24.17 6.01 1.23
CA VAL A 106 25.15 4.93 1.39
C VAL A 106 26.09 4.85 0.19
N ASP A 107 27.27 4.26 0.39
CA ASP A 107 28.19 3.95 -0.71
C ASP A 107 27.58 2.98 -1.72
N ARG A 108 28.00 3.08 -2.99
CA ARG A 108 27.50 2.23 -4.09
C ARG A 108 27.62 0.72 -3.83
N LYS A 109 28.65 0.30 -3.08
CA LYS A 109 28.86 -1.09 -2.66
C LYS A 109 27.75 -1.62 -1.72
N ASN A 110 27.11 -0.74 -0.95
CA ASN A 110 26.09 -1.10 0.04
C ASN A 110 24.66 -0.94 -0.51
N MET A 111 24.48 -0.44 -1.74
CA MET A 111 23.14 -0.25 -2.34
C MET A 111 22.39 -1.57 -2.51
N ALA A 112 23.10 -2.67 -2.80
CA ALA A 112 22.51 -3.99 -2.89
C ALA A 112 21.92 -4.45 -1.54
N ASP A 113 22.63 -4.18 -0.44
CA ASP A 113 22.20 -4.51 0.92
C ASP A 113 21.02 -3.66 1.37
N VAL A 114 20.99 -2.38 0.99
CA VAL A 114 19.83 -1.51 1.22
C VAL A 114 18.60 -2.07 0.51
N ASN A 115 18.72 -2.36 -0.79
CA ASN A 115 17.62 -2.90 -1.58
C ASN A 115 17.10 -4.22 -1.03
N SER A 116 17.98 -5.16 -0.70
CA SER A 116 17.59 -6.47 -0.16
C SER A 116 16.90 -6.33 1.20
N SER A 117 17.39 -5.45 2.08
CA SER A 117 16.79 -5.16 3.38
C SER A 117 15.36 -4.61 3.26
N PHE A 118 15.15 -3.63 2.36
CA PHE A 118 13.81 -3.08 2.11
C PHE A 118 12.86 -4.13 1.52
N ASN A 119 13.33 -4.98 0.61
CA ASN A 119 12.53 -6.06 0.05
C ASN A 119 12.16 -7.11 1.11
N MET A 120 13.10 -7.50 1.97
CA MET A 120 12.85 -8.42 3.09
C MET A 120 11.81 -7.85 4.05
N LEU A 121 11.98 -6.58 4.46
CA LEU A 121 11.01 -5.88 5.33
C LEU A 121 9.63 -5.79 4.66
N GLN A 122 9.58 -5.51 3.35
CA GLN A 122 8.32 -5.47 2.61
C GLN A 122 7.62 -6.84 2.59
N GLN A 123 8.35 -7.93 2.36
CA GLN A 123 7.79 -9.28 2.37
C GLN A 123 7.29 -9.67 3.77
N PHE A 124 8.09 -9.39 4.79
CA PHE A 124 7.73 -9.65 6.19
C PHE A 124 6.48 -8.87 6.60
N ALA A 125 6.48 -7.54 6.45
CA ALA A 125 5.33 -6.68 6.74
C ALA A 125 4.13 -7.06 5.86
N GLY A 126 4.38 -7.49 4.63
CA GLY A 126 3.39 -8.02 3.71
C GLY A 126 2.67 -9.22 4.29
N SER A 127 3.41 -10.22 4.75
CA SER A 127 2.90 -11.44 5.37
C SER A 127 2.12 -11.16 6.66
N VAL A 128 2.72 -10.39 7.59
CA VAL A 128 2.08 -10.00 8.85
C VAL A 128 0.76 -9.26 8.60
N GLY A 129 0.75 -8.33 7.66
CA GLY A 129 -0.45 -7.58 7.29
C GLY A 129 -1.57 -8.46 6.73
N VAL A 130 -1.25 -9.50 5.94
CA VAL A 130 -2.26 -10.46 5.45
C VAL A 130 -2.85 -11.25 6.61
N SER A 131 -1.99 -11.76 7.49
CA SER A 131 -2.40 -12.59 8.62
C SER A 131 -3.31 -11.82 9.57
N LEU A 132 -2.96 -10.57 9.89
CA LEU A 132 -3.80 -9.70 10.72
C LEU A 132 -5.15 -9.41 10.05
N ALA A 133 -5.16 -9.04 8.77
CA ALA A 133 -6.40 -8.76 8.05
C ALA A 133 -7.32 -10.00 8.00
N THR A 134 -6.74 -11.16 7.72
CA THR A 134 -7.46 -12.44 7.68
C THR A 134 -8.03 -12.79 9.05
N ALA A 135 -7.27 -12.58 10.12
CA ALA A 135 -7.72 -12.81 11.48
C ALA A 135 -8.88 -11.87 11.87
N LEU A 136 -8.82 -10.58 11.50
CA LEU A 136 -9.88 -9.61 11.76
C LEU A 136 -11.18 -9.97 11.02
N ILE A 137 -11.09 -10.30 9.73
CA ILE A 137 -12.25 -10.76 8.95
C ILE A 137 -12.82 -12.05 9.56
N SER A 138 -11.97 -13.03 9.86
CA SER A 138 -12.40 -14.32 10.42
C SER A 138 -13.07 -14.16 11.79
N LEU A 139 -12.55 -13.26 12.63
CA LEU A 139 -13.15 -12.95 13.92
C LEU A 139 -14.53 -12.32 13.74
N ALA A 140 -14.66 -11.32 12.86
CA ALA A 140 -15.93 -10.69 12.56
C ALA A 140 -16.97 -11.67 11.97
N GLN A 141 -16.53 -12.62 11.14
CA GLN A 141 -17.39 -13.69 10.63
C GLN A 141 -17.90 -14.64 11.72
N LYS A 142 -17.07 -14.94 12.72
CA LYS A 142 -17.41 -15.82 13.85
C LYS A 142 -18.30 -15.17 14.90
N THR A 143 -18.06 -13.90 15.22
CA THR A 143 -18.78 -13.18 16.31
C THR A 143 -19.91 -12.29 15.82
N GLY A 144 -19.94 -11.92 14.54
CA GLY A 144 -20.99 -11.08 13.98
C GLY A 144 -22.34 -11.80 13.87
N GLN A 145 -23.42 -11.02 13.96
CA GLN A 145 -24.79 -11.49 13.68
C GLN A 145 -25.21 -11.08 12.26
N GLY A 146 -26.17 -11.79 11.65
CA GLY A 146 -26.62 -11.54 10.28
C GLY A 146 -25.97 -12.47 9.24
N THR A 147 -26.10 -12.11 7.95
CA THR A 147 -25.60 -12.93 6.82
C THR A 147 -24.07 -12.88 6.70
N LEU A 148 -23.46 -13.87 6.04
CA LEU A 148 -22.02 -13.90 5.82
C LEU A 148 -21.48 -12.61 5.19
N GLY A 149 -22.23 -12.03 4.25
CA GLY A 149 -21.89 -10.76 3.60
C GLY A 149 -21.84 -9.60 4.59
N GLN A 150 -22.79 -9.49 5.53
CA GLN A 150 -22.80 -8.44 6.56
C GLN A 150 -21.64 -8.58 7.54
N ARG A 151 -21.27 -9.82 7.91
CA ARG A 151 -20.16 -10.07 8.83
C ARG A 151 -18.81 -9.80 8.17
N SER A 152 -18.64 -10.19 6.91
CA SER A 152 -17.47 -9.83 6.10
C SER A 152 -17.36 -8.33 5.89
N TYR A 153 -18.48 -7.62 5.71
CA TYR A 153 -18.52 -6.16 5.62
C TYR A 153 -17.98 -5.49 6.90
N GLN A 154 -18.41 -5.97 8.08
CA GLN A 154 -17.89 -5.48 9.35
C GLN A 154 -16.39 -5.79 9.53
N GLY A 155 -15.96 -7.01 9.19
CA GLY A 155 -14.55 -7.41 9.18
C GLY A 155 -13.68 -6.50 8.32
N GLY A 156 -14.11 -6.23 7.08
CA GLY A 156 -13.40 -5.32 6.17
C GLY A 156 -13.31 -3.89 6.69
N ARG A 157 -14.26 -3.45 7.52
CA ARG A 157 -14.22 -2.13 8.16
C ARG A 157 -13.06 -2.02 9.16
N TYR A 158 -12.83 -3.08 9.95
CA TYR A 158 -11.68 -3.14 10.86
C TYR A 158 -10.35 -3.15 10.09
N ASP A 159 -10.28 -3.85 8.95
CA ASP A 159 -9.10 -3.83 8.08
C ASP A 159 -8.82 -2.42 7.54
N PHE A 160 -9.84 -1.72 7.04
CA PHE A 160 -9.66 -0.36 6.54
C PHE A 160 -9.22 0.61 7.64
N ILE A 161 -9.72 0.46 8.87
CA ILE A 161 -9.25 1.26 10.02
C ILE A 161 -7.78 0.93 10.31
N MET A 162 -7.43 -0.36 10.40
CA MET A 162 -6.05 -0.80 10.65
C MET A 162 -5.08 -0.24 9.61
N PHE A 163 -5.41 -0.36 8.31
CA PHE A 163 -4.55 0.17 7.24
C PHE A 163 -4.52 1.70 7.20
N SER A 164 -5.60 2.40 7.57
CA SER A 164 -5.60 3.86 7.72
C SER A 164 -4.70 4.31 8.86
N CYS A 165 -4.71 3.61 10.00
CA CYS A 165 -3.80 3.88 11.12
C CYS A 165 -2.33 3.66 10.71
N LEU A 166 -2.03 2.57 10.00
CA LEU A 166 -0.68 2.31 9.47
C LEU A 166 -0.24 3.38 8.45
N ALA A 167 -1.17 3.87 7.63
CA ALA A 167 -0.92 4.96 6.69
C ALA A 167 -0.57 6.27 7.42
N LEU A 168 -1.28 6.60 8.51
CA LEU A 168 -0.97 7.74 9.36
C LEU A 168 0.42 7.62 10.01
N VAL A 169 0.75 6.45 10.57
CA VAL A 169 2.08 6.18 11.14
C VAL A 169 3.17 6.37 10.08
N THR A 170 2.93 5.91 8.85
CA THR A 170 3.87 6.07 7.74
C THR A 170 4.09 7.55 7.40
N LEU A 171 3.02 8.36 7.35
CA LEU A 171 3.13 9.80 7.11
C LEU A 171 3.90 10.52 8.22
N LEU A 172 3.67 10.16 9.49
CA LEU A 172 4.43 10.70 10.62
C LEU A 172 5.90 10.31 10.54
N ALA A 173 6.21 9.07 10.19
CA ALA A 173 7.59 8.60 10.01
C ALA A 173 8.30 9.34 8.87
N ILE A 174 7.62 9.57 7.74
CA ILE A 174 8.15 10.39 6.63
C ILE A 174 8.47 11.81 7.13
N TRP A 175 7.54 12.42 7.86
CA TRP A 175 7.73 13.77 8.39
C TRP A 175 8.89 13.87 9.38
N GLN A 176 9.01 12.90 10.29
CA GLN A 176 10.13 12.81 11.24
C GLN A 176 11.46 12.60 10.51
N ASN A 177 11.51 11.73 9.49
CA ASN A 177 12.72 11.46 8.71
C ASN A 177 13.27 12.76 8.09
N PHE A 178 12.42 13.55 7.43
CA PHE A 178 12.85 14.81 6.83
C PHE A 178 13.21 15.88 7.86
N ARG A 179 12.54 15.91 9.04
CA ARG A 179 12.96 16.79 10.14
C ARG A 179 14.36 16.47 10.64
N LEU A 180 14.68 15.18 10.80
CA LEU A 180 16.01 14.74 11.24
C LEU A 180 17.08 15.05 10.18
N GLN A 181 16.77 14.86 8.90
CA GLN A 181 17.67 15.26 7.81
C GLN A 181 17.94 16.77 7.80
N GLU A 182 16.90 17.59 7.99
CA GLU A 182 17.04 19.06 8.08
C GLU A 182 17.87 19.50 9.28
N GLN A 183 17.79 18.81 10.43
CA GLN A 183 18.61 19.10 11.60
C GLN A 183 20.09 18.77 11.35
N LYS A 184 20.38 17.58 10.83
CA LYS A 184 21.75 17.15 10.54
C LYS A 184 22.44 18.04 9.49
N ASN A 185 21.67 18.61 8.57
CA ASN A 185 22.19 19.54 7.56
C ASN A 185 22.42 20.97 8.07
N LYS A 186 21.91 21.31 9.27
CA LYS A 186 22.18 22.58 9.96
C LYS A 186 23.36 22.51 10.91
N GLU A 187 23.71 21.30 11.36
CA GLU A 187 24.83 21.02 12.27
C GLU A 187 26.17 20.84 11.53
N ASN A 188 26.13 20.63 10.22
CA ASN A 188 27.29 20.56 9.31
C ASN A 188 27.46 21.86 8.53
#